data_AF-W0A9X0-F1
#
_entry.id   AF-W0A9X0-F1
#
_cell.length_a   1.000
_cell.length_b   1.000
_cell.length_c   1.000
_cell.angle_alpha   90.00
_cell.angle_beta   90.00
_cell.angle_gamma   90.00
#
_symmetry.space_group_name_H-M   'P 1'
#
loop_
_entity.id
_entity.type
_entity.pdbx_description
1 polymer ?
#
loop_
_entity_poly.entity_id
_entity_poly.type
_entity_poly.pdbx_seq_one_letter_code
_entity_poly.pdbx_strand_id
1 'polypeptide(L)'
;MMFPTLPEDVIDAVRAAFADANDRVSHLLMRQPAMHEEGLDFHLVSKLDEVGAQVLPSGTALVIETHWLGGRRHYGRWEISDIAIVIAVRVQGGLIARKVALLQTKRLYSKEIPVEHTDRSDYEIGIGRLVDRTEKAKPLFVQRNFSFSDKCVYGALSAGSEQVQRIDDYVDERGIPVYYALYNPPKVPANGLHPPTTGYAPLDENEVGCRVLKREEIHGVLDDLPAGSTPSFGDMQNSKRKTTFDPFAAHGWRLETFVADEVMRCREGRLFEDAQDDVLASLLYRRSAPITAAVVMTVDLPESELAYDYEES
;
A
#
# COMPACT_ATOMS: atom_id res chain seq x y z
N MET A 1 7.82 -22.32 -14.80
CA MET A 1 6.62 -23.01 -14.28
C MET A 1 5.55 -21.94 -14.09
N MET A 2 4.33 -22.15 -14.59
CA MET A 2 3.28 -21.11 -14.54
C MET A 2 2.77 -20.92 -13.10
N PHE A 3 2.45 -19.68 -12.70
CA PHE A 3 1.79 -19.43 -11.42
C PHE A 3 0.43 -20.15 -11.43
N PRO A 4 0.10 -20.96 -10.41
CA PRO A 4 -1.12 -21.75 -10.43
C PRO A 4 -2.36 -20.87 -10.36
N THR A 5 -3.43 -21.31 -11.01
CA THR A 5 -4.75 -20.70 -10.83
C THR A 5 -5.22 -20.96 -9.39
N LEU A 6 -5.47 -19.90 -8.64
CA LEU A 6 -5.96 -20.02 -7.27
C LEU A 6 -7.49 -20.13 -7.25
N PRO A 7 -8.07 -20.92 -6.34
CA PRO A 7 -9.51 -21.00 -6.15
C PRO A 7 -10.15 -19.64 -5.89
N GLU A 8 -11.38 -19.43 -6.38
CA GLU A 8 -12.07 -18.14 -6.28
C GLU A 8 -12.36 -17.72 -4.83
N ASP A 9 -12.62 -18.67 -3.94
CA ASP A 9 -12.84 -18.38 -2.51
C ASP A 9 -11.58 -17.85 -1.81
N VAL A 10 -10.38 -18.22 -2.28
CA VAL A 10 -9.11 -17.64 -1.84
C VAL A 10 -9.01 -16.18 -2.29
N ILE A 11 -9.32 -15.92 -3.57
CA ILE A 11 -9.29 -14.58 -4.14
C ILE A 11 -10.30 -13.68 -3.40
N ASP A 12 -11.51 -14.17 -3.16
CA ASP A 12 -12.57 -13.44 -2.45
C ASP A 12 -12.20 -13.15 -0.99
N ALA A 13 -11.61 -14.13 -0.28
CA ALA A 13 -11.16 -13.94 1.09
C ALA A 13 -10.06 -12.87 1.19
N VAL A 14 -9.09 -12.88 0.27
CA VAL A 14 -8.05 -11.84 0.24
C VAL A 14 -8.64 -10.49 -0.16
N ARG A 15 -9.54 -10.44 -1.16
CA ARG A 15 -10.20 -9.19 -1.55
C ARG A 15 -10.96 -8.59 -0.36
N ALA A 16 -11.70 -9.41 0.40
CA ALA A 16 -12.42 -8.95 1.58
C ALA A 16 -11.48 -8.42 2.68
N ALA A 17 -10.39 -9.14 2.97
CA ALA A 17 -9.39 -8.73 3.96
C ALA A 17 -8.77 -7.36 3.62
N PHE A 18 -8.32 -7.18 2.38
CA PHE A 18 -7.75 -5.91 1.94
C PHE A 18 -8.80 -4.80 1.82
N ALA A 19 -10.06 -5.12 1.52
CA ALA A 19 -11.14 -4.13 1.49
C ALA A 19 -11.41 -3.56 2.89
N ASP A 20 -11.44 -4.42 3.92
CA ASP A 20 -11.61 -4.01 5.32
C ASP A 20 -10.41 -3.17 5.81
N ALA A 21 -9.18 -3.58 5.46
CA ALA A 21 -7.98 -2.79 5.72
C ALA A 21 -8.00 -1.42 5.01
N ASN A 22 -8.43 -1.38 3.75
CA ASN A 22 -8.56 -0.16 2.97
C ASN A 22 -9.62 0.79 3.57
N ASP A 23 -10.79 0.27 3.93
CA ASP A 23 -11.84 1.02 4.62
C ASP A 23 -11.33 1.65 5.92
N ARG A 24 -10.62 0.85 6.73
CA ARG A 24 -10.05 1.29 8.00
C ARG A 24 -9.12 2.49 7.84
N VAL A 25 -8.14 2.43 6.94
CA VAL A 25 -7.16 3.53 6.77
C VAL A 25 -7.77 4.76 6.12
N SER A 26 -8.72 4.58 5.21
CA SER A 26 -9.43 5.69 4.55
C SER A 26 -10.23 6.50 5.56
N HIS A 27 -10.98 5.81 6.42
CA HIS A 27 -11.71 6.45 7.52
C HIS A 27 -10.81 7.04 8.59
N LEU A 28 -9.66 6.42 8.84
CA LEU A 28 -8.69 6.94 9.78
C LEU A 28 -8.09 8.26 9.29
N LEU A 29 -7.80 8.39 7.99
CA LEU A 29 -7.35 9.64 7.38
C LEU A 29 -8.38 10.77 7.52
N MET A 30 -9.68 10.46 7.43
CA MET A 30 -10.74 11.45 7.72
C MET A 30 -10.80 11.85 9.19
N ARG A 31 -10.56 10.92 10.11
CA ARG A 31 -10.59 11.20 11.56
C ARG A 31 -9.35 11.96 12.02
N GLN A 32 -8.20 11.63 11.44
CA GLN A 32 -6.89 12.14 11.76
C GLN A 32 -6.22 12.64 10.47
N PRO A 33 -6.65 13.79 9.92
CA PRO A 33 -6.09 14.34 8.67
C PRO A 33 -4.59 14.70 8.78
N ALA A 34 -4.10 14.87 10.02
CA ALA A 34 -2.70 15.07 10.33
C ALA A 34 -1.92 13.75 10.57
N MET A 35 -2.50 12.58 10.28
CA MET A 35 -1.79 11.31 10.44
C MET A 35 -0.66 11.19 9.43
N HIS A 36 0.50 10.76 9.93
CA HIS A 36 1.68 10.43 9.14
C HIS A 36 1.48 9.17 8.29
N GLU A 37 2.21 9.07 7.18
CA GLU A 37 2.11 7.95 6.21
C GLU A 37 2.39 6.61 6.90
N GLU A 38 3.44 6.56 7.72
CA GLU A 38 3.87 5.38 8.47
C GLU A 38 2.80 4.89 9.47
N GLY A 39 1.98 5.82 9.98
CA GLY A 39 0.83 5.49 10.82
C GLY A 39 -0.29 4.81 10.04
N LEU A 40 -0.55 5.25 8.81
CA LEU A 40 -1.51 4.60 7.92
C LEU A 40 -1.03 3.22 7.51
N ASP A 41 0.26 3.07 7.19
CA ASP A 41 0.87 1.76 6.88
C ASP A 41 0.73 0.80 8.05
N PHE A 42 1.07 1.26 9.26
CA PHE A 42 0.90 0.46 10.47
C PHE A 42 -0.56 0.00 10.63
N HIS A 43 -1.52 0.91 10.45
CA HIS A 43 -2.94 0.57 10.62
C HIS A 43 -3.47 -0.36 9.52
N LEU A 44 -2.98 -0.22 8.29
CA LEU A 44 -3.29 -1.14 7.19
C LEU A 44 -2.82 -2.54 7.52
N VAL A 45 -1.54 -2.66 7.89
CA VAL A 45 -0.90 -3.93 8.19
C VAL A 45 -1.51 -4.55 9.45
N SER A 46 -1.72 -3.77 10.52
CA SER A 46 -2.35 -4.28 11.74
C SER A 46 -3.75 -4.83 11.51
N LYS A 47 -4.48 -4.28 10.53
CA LYS A 47 -5.82 -4.74 10.23
C LYS A 47 -5.81 -6.07 9.47
N LEU A 48 -4.80 -6.29 8.63
CA LEU A 48 -4.59 -7.58 7.96
C LEU A 48 -4.14 -8.68 8.93
N ASP A 49 -3.43 -8.33 10.00
CA ASP A 49 -3.01 -9.27 11.06
C ASP A 49 -4.21 -9.93 11.77
N GLU A 50 -5.36 -9.25 11.82
CA GLU A 50 -6.59 -9.75 12.45
C GLU A 50 -7.23 -10.94 11.68
N VAL A 51 -6.85 -11.18 10.43
CA VAL A 51 -7.44 -12.22 9.57
C VAL A 51 -7.05 -13.62 10.06
N GLY A 52 -5.78 -13.81 10.40
CA GLY A 52 -5.23 -15.10 10.84
C GLY A 52 -5.25 -16.20 9.77
N ALA A 53 -5.14 -17.44 10.23
CA ALA A 53 -5.20 -18.64 9.40
C ALA A 53 -6.64 -19.15 9.25
N GLN A 54 -7.03 -19.55 8.04
CA GLN A 54 -8.36 -20.09 7.75
C GLN A 54 -8.30 -21.22 6.71
N VAL A 55 -9.24 -22.15 6.80
CA VAL A 55 -9.49 -23.16 5.76
C VAL A 55 -10.77 -22.76 5.03
N LEU A 56 -10.68 -22.63 3.71
CA LEU A 56 -11.74 -22.15 2.86
C LEU A 56 -12.60 -23.31 2.29
N PRO A 57 -13.79 -23.04 1.72
CA PRO A 57 -14.65 -24.07 1.14
C PRO A 57 -13.99 -25.01 0.11
N SER A 58 -13.01 -24.52 -0.65
CA SER A 58 -12.19 -25.31 -1.58
C SER A 58 -11.26 -26.31 -0.88
N GLY A 59 -11.17 -26.29 0.45
CA GLY A 59 -10.19 -27.04 1.22
C GLY A 59 -8.81 -26.37 1.26
N THR A 60 -8.64 -25.25 0.57
CA THR A 60 -7.41 -24.46 0.59
C THR A 60 -7.20 -23.80 1.94
N ALA A 61 -6.00 -23.91 2.49
CA ALA A 61 -5.61 -23.12 3.65
C ALA A 61 -5.03 -21.78 3.20
N LEU A 62 -5.55 -20.69 3.76
CA LEU A 62 -5.04 -19.34 3.57
C LEU A 62 -4.55 -18.81 4.91
N VAL A 63 -3.32 -18.31 4.93
CA VAL A 63 -2.74 -17.58 6.08
C VAL A 63 -2.25 -16.24 5.60
N ILE A 64 -2.68 -15.16 6.27
CA ILE A 64 -2.12 -13.82 6.07
C ILE A 64 -1.32 -13.48 7.33
N GLU A 65 0.00 -13.36 7.16
CA GLU A 65 0.93 -12.98 8.21
C GLU A 65 1.47 -11.58 7.94
N THR A 66 1.66 -10.80 8.99
CA THR A 66 2.23 -9.47 8.87
C THR A 66 3.52 -9.33 9.65
N HIS A 67 4.47 -8.60 9.07
CA HIS A 67 5.78 -8.39 9.68
C HIS A 67 6.13 -6.92 9.64
N TRP A 68 6.36 -6.35 10.83
CA TRP A 68 6.95 -5.02 10.97
C TRP A 68 8.47 -5.17 11.07
N LEU A 69 9.17 -4.82 10.00
CA LEU A 69 10.64 -4.94 9.93
C LEU A 69 11.31 -3.71 10.53
N GLY A 70 10.56 -2.60 10.66
CA GLY A 70 11.01 -1.32 11.18
C GLY A 70 11.80 -0.53 10.13
N GLY A 71 11.50 0.76 10.00
CA GLY A 71 12.16 1.66 9.03
C GLY A 71 13.61 1.96 9.40
N ARG A 72 14.52 1.00 9.23
CA ARG A 72 15.96 1.18 9.46
C ARG A 72 16.81 0.36 8.50
N ARG A 73 16.98 0.91 7.30
CA ARG A 73 18.19 0.96 6.44
C ARG A 73 17.74 1.04 4.99
N HIS A 74 18.36 1.96 4.26
CA HIS A 74 17.88 2.44 2.97
C HIS A 74 18.69 1.86 1.79
N TYR A 75 18.09 1.79 0.60
CA TYR A 75 18.83 1.50 -0.64
C TYR A 75 19.66 2.73 -0.99
N GLY A 76 20.95 2.66 -0.67
CA GLY A 76 21.79 3.85 -0.50
C GLY A 76 21.34 4.67 0.71
N ARG A 77 20.41 5.62 0.48
CA ARG A 77 19.79 6.49 1.51
C ARG A 77 18.27 6.63 1.37
N TRP A 78 17.64 5.95 0.41
CA TRP A 78 16.20 6.07 0.16
C TRP A 78 15.42 4.77 0.39
N GLU A 79 14.18 4.92 0.83
CA GLU A 79 13.19 3.84 0.88
C GLU A 79 12.55 3.65 -0.49
N ILE A 80 12.55 2.41 -0.97
CA ILE A 80 12.09 2.01 -2.31
C ILE A 80 10.66 1.48 -2.27
N SER A 81 10.26 0.92 -1.13
CA SER A 81 8.90 0.46 -0.88
C SER A 81 8.63 0.45 0.61
N ASP A 82 7.45 0.90 1.03
CA ASP A 82 7.06 0.88 2.43
C ASP A 82 6.45 -0.49 2.81
N ILE A 83 5.75 -1.15 1.86
CA ILE A 83 5.09 -2.45 2.09
C ILE A 83 5.44 -3.45 0.98
N ALA A 84 5.90 -4.65 1.35
CA ALA A 84 6.02 -5.77 0.43
C ALA A 84 4.82 -6.72 0.55
N ILE A 85 4.21 -7.08 -0.59
CA ILE A 85 3.19 -8.12 -0.69
C ILE A 85 3.87 -9.38 -1.23
N VAL A 86 3.91 -10.44 -0.42
CA VAL A 86 4.52 -11.72 -0.78
C VAL A 86 3.44 -12.79 -0.79
N ILE A 87 3.29 -13.51 -1.90
CA ILE A 87 2.39 -14.68 -2.00
C ILE A 87 3.26 -15.91 -2.13
N ALA A 88 3.10 -16.87 -1.23
CA ALA A 88 3.72 -18.18 -1.30
C ALA A 88 2.64 -19.23 -1.54
N VAL A 89 2.72 -19.93 -2.67
CA VAL A 89 1.80 -21.03 -2.98
C VAL A 89 2.49 -22.35 -2.68
N ARG A 90 1.81 -23.19 -1.90
CA ARG A 90 2.27 -24.51 -1.50
C ARG A 90 1.28 -25.57 -1.94
N VAL A 91 1.80 -26.78 -2.12
CA VAL A 91 1.01 -28.01 -2.26
C VAL A 91 1.67 -29.07 -1.40
N GLN A 92 0.89 -29.73 -0.53
CA GLN A 92 1.40 -30.75 0.41
C GLN A 92 2.59 -30.24 1.25
N GLY A 93 2.59 -28.95 1.61
CA GLY A 93 3.69 -28.31 2.33
C GLY A 93 4.95 -28.02 1.50
N GLY A 94 4.99 -28.42 0.23
CA GLY A 94 6.05 -28.06 -0.72
C GLY A 94 5.75 -26.71 -1.38
N LEU A 95 6.73 -25.81 -1.38
CA LEU A 95 6.63 -24.51 -2.06
C LEU A 95 6.70 -24.71 -3.59
N ILE A 96 5.67 -24.26 -4.31
CA ILE A 96 5.60 -24.39 -5.77
C ILE A 96 5.75 -23.06 -6.51
N ALA A 97 5.37 -21.95 -5.88
CA ALA A 97 5.52 -20.62 -6.47
C ALA A 97 5.65 -19.55 -5.39
N ARG A 98 6.39 -18.48 -5.70
CA ARG A 98 6.36 -17.24 -4.93
C ARG A 98 6.13 -16.06 -5.84
N LYS A 99 5.41 -15.07 -5.35
CA LYS A 99 5.18 -13.84 -6.05
C LYS A 99 5.38 -12.64 -5.14
N VAL A 100 5.98 -11.59 -5.66
CA VAL A 100 6.20 -10.34 -4.91
C VAL A 100 5.70 -9.14 -5.69
N ALA A 101 5.02 -8.24 -4.99
CA ALA A 101 4.74 -6.88 -5.44
C ALA A 101 5.16 -5.90 -4.33
N LEU A 102 5.76 -4.78 -4.70
CA LEU A 102 6.24 -3.77 -3.76
C LEU A 102 5.35 -2.53 -3.84
N LEU A 103 4.95 -1.98 -2.70
CA LEU A 103 4.12 -0.79 -2.58
C LEU A 103 4.93 0.32 -1.90
N GLN A 104 5.13 1.43 -2.61
CA GLN A 104 5.51 2.72 -2.01
C GLN A 104 4.23 3.48 -1.66
N THR A 105 3.96 3.66 -0.39
CA THR A 105 2.76 4.31 0.10
C THR A 105 2.94 5.82 0.15
N LYS A 106 1.88 6.56 -0.21
CA LYS A 106 1.82 8.02 -0.12
C LYS A 106 0.42 8.44 0.29
N ARG A 107 0.29 9.51 1.06
CA ARG A 107 -1.03 10.00 1.51
C ARG A 107 -1.43 11.31 0.85
N LEU A 108 -2.73 11.50 0.68
CA LEU A 108 -3.29 12.78 0.28
C LEU A 108 -3.30 13.76 1.46
N TYR A 109 -2.78 14.97 1.27
CA TYR A 109 -2.71 16.00 2.31
C TYR A 109 -4.00 16.82 2.32
N SER A 110 -4.66 16.90 3.49
CA SER A 110 -5.83 17.75 3.67
C SER A 110 -5.44 19.23 3.58
N LYS A 111 -6.37 20.09 3.16
CA LYS A 111 -6.24 21.54 3.35
C LYS A 111 -6.46 21.91 4.81
N GLU A 112 -5.88 23.03 5.23
CA GLU A 112 -5.93 23.62 6.58
C GLU A 112 -5.15 22.92 7.68
N ILE A 113 -5.09 21.59 7.70
CA ILE A 113 -4.39 20.83 8.75
C ILE A 113 -3.08 20.27 8.20
N PRO A 114 -1.94 20.96 8.45
CA PRO A 114 -0.65 20.45 8.03
C PRO A 114 -0.26 19.24 8.87
N VAL A 115 0.58 18.39 8.30
CA VAL A 115 1.36 17.43 9.07
C VAL A 115 2.65 18.09 9.48
N GLU A 116 2.95 18.03 10.77
CA GLU A 116 4.21 18.51 11.30
C GLU A 116 5.32 17.59 10.80
N HIS A 117 6.31 18.14 10.11
CA HIS A 117 7.49 17.36 9.75
C HIS A 117 8.26 17.01 11.02
N THR A 118 8.65 15.75 11.16
CA THR A 118 9.56 15.34 12.23
C THR A 118 10.96 15.84 11.89
N ASP A 119 11.45 16.83 12.63
CA ASP A 119 12.79 17.35 12.46
C ASP A 119 13.82 16.33 12.95
N ARG A 120 15.05 16.43 12.45
CA ARG A 120 16.17 15.60 12.93
C ARG A 120 16.39 15.75 14.45
N SER A 121 16.15 16.94 14.99
CA SER A 121 16.21 17.21 16.44
C SER A 121 15.10 16.51 17.24
N ASP A 122 13.94 16.20 16.64
CA ASP A 122 12.91 15.36 17.28
C ASP A 122 13.40 13.94 17.51
N TYR A 123 14.11 13.39 16.51
CA TYR A 123 14.73 12.07 16.62
C TYR A 123 15.87 12.02 17.63
N GLU A 124 16.67 13.10 17.73
CA GLU A 124 17.85 13.16 18.61
C GLU A 124 17.49 13.42 20.08
N ILE A 125 16.44 14.19 20.36
CA ILE A 125 15.96 14.49 21.72
C ILE A 125 15.01 13.39 22.24
N GLY A 126 14.30 12.69 21.34
CA GLY A 126 13.38 11.61 21.68
C GLY A 126 12.06 12.09 22.29
N ILE A 127 11.41 11.23 23.09
CA ILE A 127 10.07 11.46 23.67
C ILE A 127 9.97 12.79 24.45
N GLY A 128 11.09 13.30 24.98
CA GLY A 128 11.13 14.59 25.68
C GLY A 128 10.54 15.75 24.87
N ARG A 129 10.77 15.81 23.55
CA ARG A 129 10.18 16.88 22.70
C ARG A 129 8.67 16.71 22.46
N LEU A 130 8.12 15.50 22.62
CA LEU A 130 6.67 15.28 22.57
C LEU A 130 5.97 15.85 23.82
N VAL A 131 6.65 15.83 24.97
CA VAL A 131 6.13 16.31 26.26
C VAL A 131 6.41 17.80 26.46
N ASP A 132 7.62 18.25 26.09
CA ASP A 132 8.11 19.61 26.35
C ASP A 132 7.90 20.55 25.15
N ARG A 133 6.77 20.42 24.45
CA ARG A 133 6.40 21.36 23.37
C ARG A 133 6.19 22.77 23.98
N THR A 134 7.22 23.62 23.90
CA THR A 134 7.20 25.00 24.43
C THR A 134 6.55 26.00 23.48
N GLU A 135 6.26 25.59 22.24
CA GLU A 135 5.51 26.39 21.28
C GLU A 135 4.04 26.53 21.70
N LYS A 136 3.43 27.69 21.41
CA LYS A 136 2.01 27.92 21.68
C LYS A 136 1.15 27.02 20.78
N ALA A 137 0.79 25.84 21.27
CA ALA A 137 -0.15 24.96 20.60
C ALA A 137 -1.54 25.61 20.53
N LYS A 138 -2.25 25.40 19.41
CA LYS A 138 -3.67 25.73 19.34
C LYS A 138 -4.43 24.82 20.32
N PRO A 139 -5.40 25.33 21.08
CA PRO A 139 -6.12 24.49 22.02
C PRO A 139 -6.89 23.37 21.30
N LEU A 140 -6.81 22.14 21.83
CA LEU A 140 -7.42 20.96 21.20
C LEU A 140 -8.95 21.06 21.06
N PHE A 141 -9.63 21.84 21.89
CA PHE A 141 -11.08 22.07 21.79
C PHE A 141 -11.48 23.04 20.67
N VAL A 142 -10.52 23.72 20.03
CA VAL A 142 -10.79 24.59 18.89
C VAL A 142 -10.91 23.72 17.64
N GLN A 143 -12.14 23.52 17.18
CA GLN A 143 -12.39 22.77 15.96
C GLN A 143 -11.82 23.49 14.74
N ARG A 144 -11.18 22.71 13.89
CA ARG A 144 -10.67 23.15 12.59
C ARG A 144 -11.43 22.45 11.50
N ASN A 145 -11.86 23.22 10.50
CA ASN A 145 -12.34 22.65 9.25
C ASN A 145 -11.13 22.16 8.45
N PHE A 146 -11.25 20.97 7.87
CA PHE A 146 -10.34 20.49 6.84
C PHE A 146 -11.15 20.03 5.64
N SER A 147 -10.48 19.93 4.49
CA SER A 147 -11.10 19.41 3.28
C SER A 147 -10.13 18.63 2.41
N PHE A 148 -10.70 17.67 1.69
CA PHE A 148 -10.08 16.95 0.60
C PHE A 148 -10.80 17.32 -0.70
N SER A 149 -10.03 17.63 -1.73
CA SER A 149 -10.52 18.02 -3.06
C SER A 149 -9.56 17.48 -4.12
N ASP A 150 -9.96 17.56 -5.38
CA ASP A 150 -9.10 17.36 -6.55
C ASP A 150 -7.74 18.09 -6.46
N LYS A 151 -7.73 19.27 -5.84
CA LYS A 151 -6.53 20.11 -5.64
C LYS A 151 -5.68 19.75 -4.42
N CYS A 152 -6.06 18.75 -3.64
CA CYS A 152 -5.21 18.26 -2.55
C CYS A 152 -4.02 17.48 -3.13
N VAL A 153 -2.89 17.48 -2.42
CA VAL A 153 -1.61 17.01 -2.98
C VAL A 153 -1.04 15.81 -2.22
N TYR A 154 -0.30 14.97 -2.91
CA TYR A 154 0.49 13.90 -2.30
C TYR A 154 1.82 14.45 -1.82
N GLY A 155 1.81 15.21 -0.71
CA GLY A 155 2.91 16.07 -0.24
C GLY A 155 4.31 15.46 -0.13
N ALA A 156 4.41 14.13 0.00
CA ALA A 156 5.67 13.41 0.06
C ALA A 156 6.22 13.00 -1.32
N LEU A 157 5.49 13.26 -2.42
CA LEU A 157 5.96 13.13 -3.79
C LEU A 157 6.42 14.48 -4.33
N SER A 158 7.54 14.47 -5.04
CA SER A 158 8.05 15.68 -5.69
C SER A 158 8.70 15.37 -7.02
N ALA A 159 8.38 16.18 -8.04
CA ALA A 159 8.97 16.10 -9.37
C ALA A 159 10.47 16.35 -9.30
N GLY A 160 11.27 15.47 -9.91
CA GLY A 160 12.73 15.51 -9.85
C GLY A 160 13.34 15.09 -8.52
N SER A 161 12.58 14.44 -7.63
CA SER A 161 13.13 13.89 -6.38
C SER A 161 14.10 12.74 -6.62
N GLU A 162 15.15 12.63 -5.79
CA GLU A 162 16.10 11.51 -5.87
C GLU A 162 15.40 10.17 -5.60
N GLN A 163 14.36 10.14 -4.75
CA GLN A 163 13.61 8.91 -4.46
C GLN A 163 13.01 8.28 -5.74
N VAL A 164 12.43 9.08 -6.63
CA VAL A 164 11.88 8.63 -7.91
C VAL A 164 12.95 7.93 -8.73
N GLN A 165 14.11 8.57 -8.90
CA GLN A 165 15.24 8.00 -9.63
C GLN A 165 15.76 6.70 -8.98
N ARG A 166 15.80 6.63 -7.64
CA ARG A 166 16.24 5.41 -6.93
C ARG A 166 15.29 4.24 -7.13
N ILE A 167 13.99 4.51 -7.21
CA ILE A 167 13.00 3.48 -7.52
C ILE A 167 13.22 2.98 -8.96
N ASP A 168 13.54 3.86 -9.91
CA ASP A 168 13.86 3.47 -11.29
C ASP A 168 15.09 2.59 -11.35
N ASP A 169 16.20 3.05 -10.77
CA ASP A 169 17.45 2.29 -10.69
C ASP A 169 17.21 0.90 -10.08
N TYR A 170 16.38 0.82 -9.04
CA TYR A 170 16.04 -0.45 -8.39
C TYR A 170 15.23 -1.37 -9.30
N VAL A 171 14.18 -0.86 -9.95
CA VAL A 171 13.34 -1.66 -10.85
C VAL A 171 14.17 -2.13 -12.05
N ASP A 172 15.05 -1.30 -12.60
CA ASP A 172 15.91 -1.65 -13.72
C ASP A 172 16.99 -2.67 -13.33
N GLU A 173 17.64 -2.51 -12.18
CA GLU A 173 18.68 -3.43 -11.69
C GLU A 173 18.07 -4.78 -11.27
N ARG A 174 16.95 -4.75 -10.55
CA ARG A 174 16.39 -5.93 -9.89
C ARG A 174 15.29 -6.57 -10.68
N GLY A 175 14.60 -5.85 -11.56
CA GLY A 175 13.43 -6.31 -12.30
C GLY A 175 12.23 -6.63 -11.42
N ILE A 176 12.14 -6.09 -10.19
CA ILE A 176 10.98 -6.26 -9.31
C ILE A 176 10.11 -5.00 -9.47
N PRO A 177 8.85 -5.13 -9.89
CA PRO A 177 8.00 -3.96 -10.08
C PRO A 177 7.64 -3.31 -8.74
N VAL A 178 7.71 -1.98 -8.73
CA VAL A 178 7.23 -1.12 -7.64
C VAL A 178 5.95 -0.44 -8.09
N TYR A 179 4.98 -0.37 -7.20
CA TYR A 179 3.71 0.31 -7.37
C TYR A 179 3.59 1.37 -6.29
N TYR A 180 2.74 2.37 -6.51
CA TYR A 180 2.40 3.32 -5.46
C TYR A 180 1.02 3.05 -4.91
N ALA A 181 0.91 2.99 -3.58
CA ALA A 181 -0.36 2.90 -2.87
C ALA A 181 -0.71 4.28 -2.29
N LEU A 182 -1.69 4.94 -2.90
CA LEU A 182 -2.09 6.31 -2.57
C LEU A 182 -3.27 6.28 -1.59
N TYR A 183 -3.03 6.62 -0.33
CA TYR A 183 -4.09 6.76 0.68
C TYR A 183 -4.95 8.00 0.41
N ASN A 184 -6.25 7.78 0.30
CA ASN A 184 -7.26 8.82 0.11
C ASN A 184 -8.36 8.69 1.16
N PRO A 185 -9.13 9.75 1.44
CA PRO A 185 -10.35 9.63 2.22
C PRO A 185 -11.38 8.69 1.52
N PRO A 186 -12.46 8.28 2.22
CA PRO A 186 -13.53 7.48 1.64
C PRO A 186 -14.18 8.13 0.42
N LYS A 187 -14.22 9.47 0.37
CA LYS A 187 -14.84 10.28 -0.70
C LYS A 187 -13.98 11.49 -1.05
N VAL A 188 -14.02 11.91 -2.31
CA VAL A 188 -13.45 13.17 -2.79
C VAL A 188 -14.47 13.82 -3.74
N PRO A 189 -14.93 15.05 -3.47
CA PRO A 189 -14.55 15.93 -2.36
C PRO A 189 -15.10 15.46 -1.00
N ALA A 190 -14.39 15.77 0.08
CA ALA A 190 -14.83 15.55 1.46
C ALA A 190 -14.40 16.69 2.37
N ASN A 191 -15.10 16.87 3.49
CA ASN A 191 -14.76 17.86 4.51
C ASN A 191 -15.13 17.33 5.90
N GLY A 192 -14.52 17.91 6.93
CA GLY A 192 -14.78 17.51 8.30
C GLY A 192 -14.23 18.49 9.32
N LEU A 193 -14.54 18.20 10.59
CA LEU A 193 -14.08 18.93 11.76
C LEU A 193 -13.04 18.10 12.52
N HIS A 194 -11.97 18.74 12.95
CA HIS A 194 -10.96 18.14 13.81
C HIS A 194 -10.69 19.02 15.05
N PRO A 195 -10.87 18.50 16.28
CA PRO A 195 -11.46 17.20 16.58
C PRO A 195 -12.97 17.15 16.24
N PRO A 196 -13.54 15.96 16.01
CA PRO A 196 -14.97 15.80 15.71
C PRO A 196 -15.85 16.20 16.91
N THR A 197 -17.02 16.80 16.63
CA THR A 197 -17.98 17.31 17.63
C THR A 197 -18.90 16.26 18.21
N THR A 198 -19.30 15.30 17.37
CA THR A 198 -20.05 14.11 17.77
C THR A 198 -19.07 12.97 17.97
N GLY A 199 -19.39 12.00 18.84
CA GLY A 199 -18.68 10.72 18.90
C GLY A 199 -18.64 10.02 17.53
N TYR A 200 -18.08 8.81 17.47
CA TYR A 200 -17.89 8.06 16.23
C TYR A 200 -19.09 8.17 15.27
N ALA A 201 -18.97 9.03 14.25
CA ALA A 201 -19.94 9.11 13.18
C ALA A 201 -19.94 7.75 12.45
N PRO A 202 -21.09 7.33 11.89
CA PRO A 202 -21.12 6.19 10.99
C PRO A 202 -20.07 6.37 9.90
N LEU A 203 -19.35 5.28 9.60
CA LEU A 203 -18.41 5.26 8.49
C LEU A 203 -19.19 5.48 7.19
N ASP A 204 -18.73 6.42 6.37
CA ASP A 204 -19.28 6.60 5.04
C ASP A 204 -18.90 5.40 4.17
N GLU A 205 -19.60 5.19 3.07
CA GLU A 205 -19.14 4.22 2.08
C GLU A 205 -17.78 4.65 1.51
N ASN A 206 -16.81 3.73 1.49
CA ASN A 206 -15.48 3.96 0.94
C ASN A 206 -15.46 3.83 -0.58
N GLU A 207 -15.87 4.89 -1.27
CA GLU A 207 -15.92 4.99 -2.73
C GLU A 207 -14.53 5.19 -3.36
N VAL A 208 -13.68 6.02 -2.75
CA VAL A 208 -12.33 6.34 -3.23
C VAL A 208 -11.32 5.40 -2.60
N GLY A 209 -10.95 5.62 -1.34
CA GLY A 209 -10.01 4.81 -0.59
C GLY A 209 -8.60 4.74 -1.18
N CYS A 210 -7.79 3.81 -0.68
CA CYS A 210 -6.44 3.57 -1.17
C CYS A 210 -6.45 3.11 -2.64
N ARG A 211 -5.67 3.80 -3.47
CA ARG A 211 -5.56 3.56 -4.91
C ARG A 211 -4.15 3.16 -5.31
N VAL A 212 -4.03 2.09 -6.08
CA VAL A 212 -2.74 1.57 -6.55
C VAL A 212 -2.54 1.93 -8.02
N LEU A 213 -1.40 2.56 -8.30
CA LEU A 213 -0.94 2.92 -9.64
C LEU A 213 0.41 2.28 -9.90
N LYS A 214 0.71 2.01 -11.17
CA LYS A 214 2.06 1.61 -11.55
C LYS A 214 3.02 2.78 -11.39
N ARG A 215 4.28 2.46 -11.13
CA ARG A 215 5.36 3.45 -11.09
C ARG A 215 5.37 4.31 -12.35
N GLU A 216 5.28 3.71 -13.53
CA GLU A 216 5.37 4.41 -14.82
C GLU A 216 4.28 5.48 -14.97
N GLU A 217 3.10 5.25 -14.39
CA GLU A 217 1.99 6.20 -14.45
C GLU A 217 2.25 7.43 -13.58
N ILE A 218 2.79 7.23 -12.38
CA ILE A 218 3.10 8.34 -11.47
C ILE A 218 4.34 9.09 -11.93
N HIS A 219 5.36 8.37 -12.40
CA HIS A 219 6.59 8.99 -12.88
C HIS A 219 6.32 9.83 -14.13
N GLY A 220 5.46 9.35 -15.04
CA GLY A 220 4.99 10.16 -16.16
C GLY A 220 4.28 11.44 -15.73
N VAL A 221 3.42 11.40 -14.69
CA VAL A 221 2.81 12.61 -14.12
C VAL A 221 3.86 13.55 -13.53
N LEU A 222 4.86 13.01 -12.83
CA LEU A 222 5.93 13.82 -12.22
C LEU A 222 6.86 14.46 -13.25
N ASP A 223 7.12 13.78 -14.37
CA ASP A 223 7.94 14.30 -15.48
C ASP A 223 7.29 15.51 -16.17
N ASP A 224 5.96 15.54 -16.22
CA ASP A 224 5.19 16.66 -16.79
C ASP A 224 5.08 17.87 -15.82
N LEU A 225 5.47 17.70 -14.56
CA LEU A 225 5.40 18.74 -13.53
C LEU A 225 6.73 19.51 -13.42
N PRO A 226 6.69 20.83 -13.09
CA PRO A 226 7.90 21.57 -12.78
C PRO A 226 8.65 20.95 -11.60
N ALA A 227 9.97 20.85 -11.68
CA ALA A 227 10.81 20.31 -10.60
C ALA A 227 10.50 20.94 -9.23
N GLY A 228 10.41 20.11 -8.21
CA GLY A 228 10.01 20.50 -6.85
C GLY A 228 8.49 20.56 -6.63
N SER A 229 7.67 20.53 -7.69
CA SER A 229 6.21 20.50 -7.56
C SER A 229 5.71 19.14 -7.09
N THR A 230 4.53 19.14 -6.49
CA THR A 230 3.86 17.94 -5.97
C THR A 230 2.58 17.69 -6.75
N PRO A 231 2.30 16.44 -7.16
CA PRO A 231 1.08 16.09 -7.86
C PRO A 231 -0.16 16.18 -6.96
N SER A 232 -1.25 16.66 -7.52
CA SER A 232 -2.56 16.67 -6.90
C SER A 232 -3.34 15.36 -7.13
N PHE A 233 -4.42 15.17 -6.39
CA PHE A 233 -5.36 14.08 -6.64
C PHE A 233 -5.89 14.10 -8.08
N GLY A 234 -6.18 15.30 -8.61
CA GLY A 234 -6.63 15.49 -9.98
C GLY A 234 -5.57 15.15 -11.03
N ASP A 235 -4.28 15.40 -10.74
CA ASP A 235 -3.19 15.07 -11.66
C ASP A 235 -2.99 13.55 -11.81
N MET A 236 -3.35 12.77 -10.78
CA MET A 236 -3.23 11.30 -10.78
C MET A 236 -4.33 10.57 -11.56
N GLN A 237 -5.02 11.25 -12.47
CA GLN A 237 -6.03 10.64 -13.33
C GLN A 237 -5.42 10.08 -14.62
N ASN A 238 -5.49 8.76 -14.78
CA ASN A 238 -5.25 8.10 -16.05
C ASN A 238 -6.57 7.89 -16.80
N SER A 239 -6.85 8.76 -17.76
CA SER A 239 -8.06 8.69 -18.60
C SER A 239 -8.22 7.39 -19.41
N LYS A 240 -7.17 6.59 -19.56
CA LYS A 240 -7.22 5.27 -20.22
C LYS A 240 -7.80 4.19 -19.30
N ARG A 241 -7.75 4.38 -17.98
CA ARG A 241 -8.37 3.49 -17.00
C ARG A 241 -9.82 3.90 -16.81
N LYS A 242 -10.74 3.17 -17.44
CA LYS A 242 -12.18 3.36 -17.28
C LYS A 242 -12.84 2.02 -17.03
N THR A 243 -13.69 1.96 -16.02
CA THR A 243 -14.59 0.82 -15.79
C THR A 243 -15.99 1.36 -15.51
N THR A 244 -17.01 0.56 -15.76
CA THR A 244 -18.41 0.90 -15.43
C THR A 244 -18.75 0.68 -13.96
N PHE A 245 -17.89 -0.04 -13.23
CA PHE A 245 -18.15 -0.52 -11.86
C PHE A 245 -17.41 0.27 -10.79
N ASP A 246 -16.38 1.03 -11.17
CA ASP A 246 -15.59 1.85 -10.26
C ASP A 246 -15.42 3.26 -10.84
N PRO A 247 -16.17 4.26 -10.34
CA PRO A 247 -16.14 5.63 -10.86
C PRO A 247 -14.78 6.30 -10.67
N PHE A 248 -13.92 5.76 -9.79
CA PHE A 248 -12.57 6.26 -9.54
C PHE A 248 -11.48 5.37 -10.16
N ALA A 249 -11.82 4.47 -11.08
CA ALA A 249 -10.83 3.63 -11.78
C ALA A 249 -9.73 4.45 -12.48
N ALA A 250 -10.03 5.68 -12.90
CA ALA A 250 -9.05 6.60 -13.47
C ALA A 250 -7.91 6.92 -12.50
N HIS A 251 -8.14 6.83 -11.18
CA HIS A 251 -7.13 7.10 -10.15
C HIS A 251 -6.32 5.85 -9.75
N GLY A 252 -6.51 4.71 -10.43
CA GLY A 252 -5.84 3.45 -10.12
C GLY A 252 -6.78 2.38 -9.58
N TRP A 253 -6.24 1.18 -9.38
CA TRP A 253 -6.99 0.07 -8.80
C TRP A 253 -7.30 0.36 -7.34
N ARG A 254 -8.45 -0.10 -6.84
CA ARG A 254 -8.62 -0.24 -5.39
C ARG A 254 -7.57 -1.22 -4.85
N LEU A 255 -7.05 -1.00 -3.65
CA LEU A 255 -6.01 -1.84 -3.07
C LEU A 255 -6.38 -3.33 -3.09
N GLU A 256 -7.60 -3.65 -2.68
CA GLU A 256 -8.14 -5.01 -2.66
C GLU A 256 -8.20 -5.64 -4.05
N THR A 257 -8.56 -4.88 -5.08
CA THR A 257 -8.59 -5.33 -6.47
C THR A 257 -7.18 -5.53 -6.99
N PHE A 258 -6.25 -4.62 -6.67
CA PHE A 258 -4.85 -4.80 -7.07
C PHE A 258 -4.27 -6.10 -6.50
N VAL A 259 -4.41 -6.33 -5.20
CA VAL A 259 -3.81 -7.53 -4.58
C VAL A 259 -4.52 -8.79 -5.05
N ALA A 260 -5.85 -8.86 -4.98
CA ALA A 260 -6.60 -10.08 -5.28
C ALA A 260 -6.69 -10.37 -6.79
N ASP A 261 -6.90 -9.35 -7.63
CA ASP A 261 -7.20 -9.56 -9.05
C ASP A 261 -6.00 -9.31 -9.97
N GLU A 262 -5.04 -8.47 -9.58
CA GLU A 262 -3.86 -8.21 -10.40
C GLU A 262 -2.65 -9.03 -9.93
N VAL A 263 -2.36 -9.04 -8.62
CA VAL A 263 -1.20 -9.79 -8.10
C VAL A 263 -1.50 -11.29 -8.04
N MET A 264 -2.56 -11.69 -7.33
CA MET A 264 -2.86 -13.12 -7.13
C MET A 264 -3.32 -13.84 -8.41
N ARG A 265 -3.90 -13.16 -9.41
CA ARG A 265 -4.22 -13.78 -10.72
C ARG A 265 -3.09 -13.69 -11.75
N CYS A 266 -1.88 -13.49 -11.28
CA CYS A 266 -0.67 -13.47 -12.09
C CYS A 266 -0.52 -12.34 -13.14
N ARG A 267 -1.22 -11.20 -13.04
CA ARG A 267 -1.10 -10.08 -13.99
C ARG A 267 -0.01 -9.07 -13.63
N GLU A 268 0.19 -8.81 -12.34
CA GLU A 268 1.11 -7.78 -11.81
C GLU A 268 2.01 -8.35 -10.70
N GLY A 269 3.22 -7.85 -10.53
CA GLY A 269 4.20 -8.43 -9.60
C GLY A 269 5.13 -9.45 -10.25
N ARG A 270 6.23 -9.78 -9.58
CA ARG A 270 7.25 -10.71 -10.09
C ARG A 270 7.08 -12.12 -9.53
N LEU A 271 7.03 -13.09 -10.43
CA LEU A 271 7.08 -14.52 -10.12
C LEU A 271 8.52 -14.96 -9.86
N PHE A 272 8.71 -15.80 -8.84
CA PHE A 272 9.97 -16.43 -8.48
C PHE A 272 9.78 -17.94 -8.42
N GLU A 273 10.43 -18.65 -9.33
CA GLU A 273 10.28 -20.09 -9.50
C GLU A 273 11.30 -20.90 -8.67
N ASP A 274 12.48 -20.35 -8.39
CA ASP A 274 13.56 -21.05 -7.71
C ASP A 274 13.78 -20.53 -6.28
N ALA A 275 13.78 -21.44 -5.29
CA ALA A 275 14.15 -21.16 -3.90
C ALA A 275 15.49 -20.44 -3.77
N GLN A 276 16.41 -20.64 -4.73
CA GLN A 276 17.74 -20.06 -4.79
C GLN A 276 17.85 -18.80 -5.68
N ASP A 277 16.74 -18.19 -6.08
CA ASP A 277 16.79 -16.95 -6.87
C ASP A 277 17.56 -15.84 -6.11
N ASP A 278 18.72 -15.45 -6.65
CA ASP A 278 19.61 -14.45 -6.05
C ASP A 278 18.96 -13.07 -5.90
N VAL A 279 18.02 -12.73 -6.78
CA VAL A 279 17.26 -11.47 -6.72
C VAL A 279 16.27 -11.52 -5.56
N LEU A 280 15.53 -12.61 -5.42
CA LEU A 280 14.64 -12.81 -4.28
C LEU A 280 15.44 -12.88 -2.97
N ALA A 281 16.58 -13.57 -2.97
CA ALA A 281 17.46 -13.62 -1.80
C ALA A 281 18.00 -12.23 -1.47
N SER A 282 18.27 -11.39 -2.47
CA SER A 282 18.65 -10.00 -2.26
C SER A 282 17.54 -9.14 -1.68
N LEU A 283 16.28 -9.44 -2.00
CA LEU A 283 15.12 -8.77 -1.41
C LEU A 283 14.87 -9.24 0.03
N LEU A 284 14.81 -10.57 0.24
CA LEU A 284 14.36 -11.18 1.50
C LEU A 284 15.46 -11.25 2.57
N TYR A 285 16.71 -11.49 2.17
CA TYR A 285 17.79 -11.83 3.11
C TYR A 285 18.91 -10.81 3.17
N ARG A 286 19.04 -9.90 2.19
CA ARG A 286 20.01 -8.81 2.29
C ARG A 286 19.37 -7.61 2.98
N ARG A 287 19.93 -7.28 4.16
CA ARG A 287 19.55 -6.17 5.07
C ARG A 287 19.61 -4.75 4.48
N SER A 288 19.69 -4.60 3.16
CA SER A 288 19.79 -3.32 2.44
C SER A 288 18.58 -3.03 1.56
N ALA A 289 17.62 -3.94 1.42
CA ALA A 289 16.36 -3.67 0.75
C ALA A 289 15.41 -2.95 1.75
N PRO A 290 15.11 -1.66 1.56
CA PRO A 290 14.25 -0.91 2.46
C PRO A 290 12.81 -1.29 2.22
N ILE A 291 12.32 -2.20 3.06
CA ILE A 291 10.91 -2.54 3.19
C ILE A 291 10.57 -2.34 4.67
N THR A 292 9.68 -1.41 4.98
CA THR A 292 9.28 -1.14 6.36
C THR A 292 8.36 -2.23 6.92
N ALA A 293 7.45 -2.76 6.09
CA ALA A 293 6.54 -3.84 6.45
C ALA A 293 6.36 -4.88 5.35
N ALA A 294 6.04 -6.12 5.71
CA ALA A 294 5.69 -7.17 4.77
C ALA A 294 4.36 -7.83 5.13
N VAL A 295 3.53 -8.07 4.12
CA VAL A 295 2.34 -8.91 4.20
C VAL A 295 2.63 -10.19 3.43
N VAL A 296 2.67 -11.31 4.14
CA VAL A 296 2.97 -12.63 3.59
C VAL A 296 1.68 -13.44 3.57
N MET A 297 1.22 -13.79 2.37
CA MET A 297 0.08 -14.66 2.15
C MET A 297 0.58 -16.05 1.79
N THR A 298 0.31 -17.04 2.63
CA THR A 298 0.55 -18.45 2.30
C THR A 298 -0.77 -19.08 1.85
N VAL A 299 -0.76 -19.64 0.64
CA VAL A 299 -1.88 -20.40 0.07
C VAL A 299 -1.45 -21.86 -0.07
N ASP A 300 -1.98 -22.74 0.77
CA ASP A 300 -1.70 -24.18 0.73
C ASP A 300 -2.86 -24.91 0.05
N LEU A 301 -2.62 -25.33 -1.19
CA LEU A 301 -3.61 -25.96 -2.05
C LEU A 301 -3.69 -27.47 -1.77
N PRO A 302 -4.89 -28.07 -1.80
CA PRO A 302 -5.02 -29.52 -1.79
C PRO A 302 -4.47 -30.12 -3.10
N GLU A 303 -3.99 -31.37 -3.03
CA GLU A 303 -3.38 -32.08 -4.18
C GLU A 303 -4.30 -32.16 -5.41
N SER A 304 -5.62 -32.16 -5.21
CA SER A 304 -6.62 -32.21 -6.28
C SER A 304 -6.63 -30.98 -7.19
N GLU A 305 -6.03 -29.86 -6.78
CA GLU A 305 -6.02 -28.59 -7.53
C GLU A 305 -4.78 -28.45 -8.43
N LEU A 306 -3.83 -29.40 -8.38
CA LEU A 306 -2.80 -29.54 -9.40
C LEU A 306 -3.39 -30.25 -10.63
N ALA A 307 -4.25 -29.56 -11.38
CA ALA A 307 -4.56 -29.98 -12.73
C ALA A 307 -3.27 -29.84 -13.57
N TYR A 308 -2.52 -30.92 -13.73
CA TYR A 308 -1.54 -31.01 -14.79
C TYR A 308 -2.32 -30.96 -16.10
N ASP A 309 -2.18 -29.89 -16.87
CA ASP A 309 -2.49 -29.89 -18.30
C ASP A 309 -1.51 -30.86 -18.98
N TYR A 310 -1.75 -32.17 -18.84
CA TYR A 310 -1.28 -33.15 -19.79
C TYR A 310 -2.17 -33.02 -21.02
N GLU A 311 -1.85 -32.07 -21.89
CA GLU A 311 -2.20 -32.23 -23.30
C GLU A 311 -1.37 -33.41 -23.82
N GLU A 312 -1.99 -34.60 -23.84
CA GLU A 312 -1.56 -35.65 -24.75
C GLU A 312 -1.78 -35.16 -26.18
N SER A 313 -0.69 -34.77 -26.86
CA SER A 313 -0.58 -34.83 -28.32
C SER A 313 0.85 -35.12 -28.75
#